data_AF-A0A962E4C3-F1
#
_entry.id   AF-A0A962E4C3-F1
#
_cell.length_a   1.000
_cell.length_b   1.000
_cell.length_c   1.000
_cell.angle_alpha   90.00
_cell.angle_beta   90.00
_cell.angle_gamma   90.00
#
_symmetry.space_group_name_H-M   'P 1'
#
loop_
_entity.id
_entity.type
_entity.pdbx_description
1 polymer ?
#
loop_
_entity_poly.entity_id
_entity_poly.type
_entity_poly.pdbx_seq_one_letter_code
_entity_poly.pdbx_strand_id
1 'polypeptide(L)'
;MALCLWVVGMAQAEVPNPPLQHPIVFVAQIPPMRGYPSLNDVFTNHIASPEPAPRGSDLYILYPDGSLKNLTAAAGWGCTQPICEIPGSPSQPGYPEAQDPKGNLGGIAVRDPEPSWDAQKVVFSMVVGSPSRFQVHEWRWQLFEITGLGQAQTPVISKVANQPPWSNIQPSYLSDGRILFT
;
A
#
# COMPACT_ATOMS: atom_id res chain seq x y z
N MET A 1 -0.76 -32.47 52.14
CA MET A 1 0.43 -32.52 51.26
C MET A 1 -0.02 -32.05 49.88
N ALA A 2 0.08 -30.75 49.62
CA ALA A 2 -0.41 -30.14 48.39
C ALA A 2 0.75 -29.99 47.40
N LEU A 3 0.64 -30.67 46.26
CA LEU A 3 1.61 -30.64 45.17
C LEU A 3 1.41 -29.35 44.38
N CYS A 4 2.35 -28.41 44.47
CA CYS A 4 2.32 -27.17 43.71
C CYS A 4 2.98 -27.42 42.35
N LEU A 5 2.17 -27.50 41.29
CA LEU A 5 2.62 -27.69 39.92
C LEU A 5 3.08 -26.34 39.36
N TRP A 6 4.38 -26.19 39.09
CA TRP A 6 4.91 -25.02 38.36
C TRP A 6 4.78 -25.26 36.86
N VAL A 7 3.95 -24.47 36.19
CA VAL A 7 3.95 -24.39 34.72
C VAL A 7 5.14 -23.53 34.32
N VAL A 8 6.17 -24.15 33.76
CA VAL A 8 7.26 -23.42 33.11
C VAL A 8 6.71 -22.93 31.77
N GLY A 9 6.40 -21.64 31.69
CA GLY A 9 6.13 -20.98 30.42
C GLY A 9 7.40 -21.03 29.57
N MET A 10 7.33 -21.68 28.42
CA MET A 10 8.37 -21.58 27.39
C MET A 10 8.31 -20.15 26.84
N ALA A 11 9.20 -19.28 27.29
CA ALA A 11 9.45 -18.03 26.58
C ALA A 11 9.99 -18.40 25.18
N GLN A 12 9.27 -18.01 24.13
CA GLN A 12 9.84 -18.06 22.78
C GLN A 12 11.06 -17.15 22.79
N ALA A 13 12.24 -17.73 22.56
CA ALA A 13 13.43 -16.95 22.32
C ALA A 13 13.18 -16.10 21.08
N GLU A 14 13.04 -14.80 21.28
CA GLU A 14 13.01 -13.82 20.20
C GLU A 14 14.37 -13.92 19.52
N VAL A 15 14.39 -14.42 18.28
CA VAL A 15 15.63 -14.43 17.48
C VAL A 15 16.09 -12.97 17.43
N PRO A 16 17.27 -12.62 17.97
CA PRO A 16 17.72 -11.24 18.00
C PRO A 16 17.82 -10.76 16.57
N ASN A 17 16.86 -9.92 16.15
CA ASN A 17 16.91 -9.34 14.82
C ASN A 17 18.06 -8.34 14.85
N PRO A 18 19.11 -8.49 14.02
CA PRO A 18 20.19 -7.52 14.00
C PRO A 18 19.60 -6.13 13.74
N PRO A 19 20.08 -5.07 14.42
CA PRO A 19 19.54 -3.74 14.23
C PRO A 19 19.64 -3.35 12.75
N LEU A 20 18.51 -2.91 12.20
CA LEU A 20 18.42 -2.52 10.80
C LEU A 20 19.36 -1.33 10.55
N GLN A 21 20.31 -1.49 9.62
CA GLN A 21 21.25 -0.42 9.29
C GLN A 21 20.60 0.68 8.44
N HIS A 22 19.60 0.30 7.65
CA HIS A 22 18.87 1.18 6.74
C HIS A 22 17.37 0.93 6.86
N PRO A 23 16.53 1.96 6.60
CA PRO A 23 15.10 1.75 6.49
C PRO A 23 14.74 0.78 5.36
N ILE A 24 13.67 0.02 5.55
CA ILE A 24 13.12 -0.89 4.54
C ILE A 24 11.77 -0.34 4.10
N VAL A 25 11.61 -0.08 2.80
CA VAL A 25 10.33 0.25 2.19
C VAL A 25 9.72 -1.02 1.60
N PHE A 26 8.44 -1.26 1.85
CA PHE A 26 7.72 -2.40 1.32
C PHE A 26 6.22 -2.10 1.19
N VAL A 27 5.51 -2.94 0.46
CA VAL A 27 4.06 -2.87 0.33
C VAL A 27 3.42 -3.94 1.21
N ALA A 28 2.49 -3.54 2.07
CA ALA A 28 1.61 -4.49 2.73
C ALA A 28 0.49 -4.83 1.75
N GLN A 29 0.28 -6.11 1.46
CA GLN A 29 -0.76 -6.56 0.53
C GLN A 29 -1.85 -7.31 1.25
N ILE A 30 -3.10 -7.00 0.89
CA ILE A 30 -4.25 -7.79 1.30
C ILE A 30 -4.27 -9.07 0.44
N PRO A 31 -4.52 -10.25 1.02
CA PRO A 31 -4.69 -11.48 0.25
C PRO A 31 -5.76 -11.30 -0.83
N PRO A 32 -5.50 -11.71 -2.09
CA PRO A 32 -6.52 -11.64 -3.12
C PRO A 32 -7.70 -12.54 -2.75
N MET A 33 -8.92 -12.14 -3.14
CA MET A 33 -10.14 -12.87 -2.81
C MET A 33 -10.20 -14.27 -3.46
N ARG A 34 -9.43 -14.48 -4.53
CA ARG A 34 -9.26 -15.73 -5.26
C ARG A 34 -7.80 -15.89 -5.69
N GLY A 35 -7.37 -17.10 -6.02
CA GLY A 35 -5.99 -17.39 -6.39
C GLY A 35 -5.53 -16.88 -7.76
N TYR A 36 -6.43 -16.75 -8.74
CA TYR A 36 -6.13 -16.22 -10.07
C TYR A 36 -7.40 -15.65 -10.72
N PRO A 37 -7.31 -14.52 -11.46
CA PRO A 37 -6.15 -13.62 -11.59
C PRO A 37 -5.95 -12.74 -10.34
N SER A 38 -4.70 -12.42 -10.01
CA SER A 38 -4.34 -11.51 -8.92
C SER A 38 -3.10 -10.66 -9.25
N LEU A 39 -2.95 -9.53 -8.56
CA LEU A 39 -1.77 -8.65 -8.70
C LEU A 39 -0.44 -9.32 -8.30
N ASN A 40 -0.50 -10.48 -7.65
CA ASN A 40 0.65 -11.25 -7.17
C ASN A 40 0.99 -12.43 -8.09
N ASP A 41 0.22 -12.63 -9.15
CA ASP A 41 0.47 -13.70 -10.12
C ASP A 41 1.55 -13.35 -11.13
N VAL A 42 2.13 -14.38 -11.76
CA VAL A 42 3.07 -14.22 -12.87
C VAL A 42 2.39 -13.70 -14.15
N PHE A 43 1.11 -14.03 -14.34
CA PHE A 43 0.29 -13.56 -15.47
C PHE A 43 -0.86 -12.73 -14.96
N THR A 44 -1.38 -11.83 -15.82
CA THR A 44 -2.57 -11.01 -15.52
C THR A 44 -2.47 -10.10 -14.29
N ASN A 45 -1.28 -9.95 -13.70
CA ASN A 45 -1.07 -9.05 -12.56
C ASN A 45 -1.29 -7.56 -12.88
N HIS A 46 -1.38 -7.21 -14.17
CA HIS A 46 -1.65 -5.86 -14.65
C HIS A 46 -3.13 -5.46 -14.54
N ILE A 47 -4.04 -6.38 -14.18
CA ILE A 47 -5.47 -6.07 -14.07
C ILE A 47 -5.72 -5.25 -12.80
N ALA A 48 -6.28 -4.04 -12.97
CA ALA A 48 -6.47 -3.05 -11.90
C ALA A 48 -7.84 -3.14 -11.18
N SER A 49 -8.72 -4.05 -11.62
CA SER A 49 -10.04 -4.19 -11.04
C SER A 49 -9.97 -4.67 -9.58
N PRO A 50 -10.98 -4.37 -8.75
CA PRO A 50 -10.92 -4.66 -7.31
C PRO A 50 -10.83 -6.14 -6.94
N GLU A 51 -11.23 -7.06 -7.82
CA GLU A 51 -11.10 -8.51 -7.58
C GLU A 51 -9.64 -9.00 -7.65
N PRO A 52 -8.89 -8.78 -8.75
CA PRO A 52 -7.46 -9.12 -8.82
C PRO A 52 -6.55 -8.18 -8.04
N ALA A 53 -6.97 -6.92 -7.84
CA ALA A 53 -6.22 -5.90 -7.11
C ALA A 53 -7.04 -5.31 -5.96
N PRO A 54 -7.25 -6.07 -4.86
CA PRO A 54 -8.03 -5.58 -3.72
C PRO A 54 -7.48 -4.27 -3.17
N ARG A 55 -8.37 -3.37 -2.78
CA ARG A 55 -7.99 -2.08 -2.16
C ARG A 55 -7.64 -2.30 -0.70
N GLY A 56 -6.62 -1.58 -0.25
CA GLY A 56 -6.04 -1.66 1.08
C GLY A 56 -4.61 -2.22 1.08
N SER A 57 -3.95 -2.34 -0.08
CA SER A 57 -2.49 -2.42 -0.09
C SER A 57 -1.88 -1.04 0.00
N ASP A 58 -0.98 -0.87 0.97
CA ASP A 58 -0.40 0.41 1.37
C ASP A 58 1.12 0.36 1.32
N LEU A 59 1.75 1.52 1.17
CA LEU A 59 3.20 1.64 1.21
C LEU A 59 3.66 1.87 2.65
N TYR A 60 4.60 1.07 3.11
CA TYR A 60 5.16 1.14 4.45
C TYR A 60 6.67 1.37 4.42
N ILE A 61 7.17 1.97 5.50
CA ILE A 61 8.59 2.04 5.81
C ILE A 61 8.85 1.58 7.25
N LEU A 62 9.81 0.67 7.42
CA LEU A 62 10.33 0.21 8.70
C LEU A 62 11.69 0.87 8.95
N TYR A 63 11.85 1.57 10.06
CA TYR A 63 13.07 2.31 10.39
C TYR A 63 14.07 1.48 11.22
N PRO A 64 15.35 1.92 11.30
CA PRO A 64 16.37 1.32 12.16
C PRO A 64 15.99 1.07 13.62
N ASP A 65 15.14 1.93 14.19
CA ASP A 65 14.65 1.84 15.56
C ASP A 65 13.49 0.84 15.74
N GLY A 66 13.08 0.17 14.66
CA GLY A 66 11.96 -0.78 14.64
C GLY A 66 10.59 -0.12 14.49
N SER A 67 10.51 1.20 14.42
CA SER A 67 9.23 1.88 14.19
C SER A 67 8.73 1.66 12.75
N LEU A 68 7.43 1.42 12.61
CA LEU A 68 6.76 1.21 11.34
C LEU A 68 5.86 2.42 11.01
N LYS A 69 5.93 2.91 9.79
CA LYS A 69 5.08 4.01 9.30
C LYS A 69 4.37 3.62 8.02
N ASN A 70 3.05 3.77 8.01
CA ASN A 70 2.25 3.74 6.80
C ASN A 70 2.41 5.07 6.05
N LEU A 71 3.15 5.04 4.95
CA LEU A 71 3.49 6.23 4.17
C LEU A 71 2.30 6.76 3.37
N THR A 72 1.46 5.89 2.82
CA THR A 72 0.27 6.29 2.07
C THR A 72 -0.77 6.95 2.97
N ALA A 73 -1.06 6.34 4.12
CA ALA A 73 -1.97 6.91 5.11
C ALA A 73 -1.43 8.24 5.67
N ALA A 74 -0.13 8.33 5.97
CA ALA A 74 0.48 9.58 6.43
C ALA A 74 0.46 10.71 5.37
N ALA A 75 0.40 10.36 4.08
CA ALA A 75 0.22 11.29 2.97
C ALA A 75 -1.27 11.61 2.67
N GLY A 76 -2.20 11.03 3.43
CA GLY A 76 -3.64 11.20 3.29
C GLY A 76 -4.29 10.30 2.25
N TRP A 77 -3.66 9.19 1.87
CA TRP A 77 -4.19 8.22 0.89
C TRP A 77 -4.61 6.92 1.56
N GLY A 78 -5.44 6.16 0.86
CA GLY A 78 -5.88 4.84 1.32
C GLY A 78 -6.98 4.90 2.37
N CYS A 79 -7.31 3.74 2.91
CA CYS A 79 -8.42 3.59 3.84
C CYS A 79 -7.91 3.78 5.26
N THR A 80 -8.39 4.82 5.93
CA THR A 80 -8.08 5.05 7.35
C THR A 80 -8.90 4.16 8.29
N GLN A 81 -9.67 3.21 7.77
CA GLN A 81 -10.52 2.28 8.51
C GLN A 81 -10.06 0.82 8.28
N PRO A 82 -10.17 -0.08 9.28
CA PRO A 82 -9.70 -1.47 9.21
C PRO A 82 -10.31 -2.31 8.07
N ILE A 83 -11.43 -1.82 7.54
CA ILE A 83 -11.99 -2.19 6.25
C ILE A 83 -12.19 -0.89 5.49
N CYS A 84 -11.81 -0.86 4.21
CA CYS A 84 -12.33 0.11 3.25
C CYS A 84 -13.84 -0.13 3.16
N GLU A 85 -14.58 0.35 4.16
CA GLU A 85 -15.99 0.04 4.29
C GLU A 85 -16.71 0.55 3.04
N ILE A 86 -17.54 -0.30 2.44
CA ILE A 86 -18.51 0.10 1.43
C ILE A 86 -19.37 1.21 2.06
N PRO A 87 -19.28 2.47 1.61
CA PRO A 87 -20.27 3.46 1.96
C PRO A 87 -21.59 2.97 1.34
N GLY A 88 -22.51 2.46 2.18
CA GLY A 88 -23.75 1.83 1.73
C GLY A 88 -23.78 0.30 1.68
N SER A 89 -23.04 -0.41 2.53
CA SER A 89 -23.52 -1.72 3.03
C SER A 89 -24.99 -1.56 3.48
N PRO A 90 -25.92 -2.49 3.16
CA PRO A 90 -27.36 -2.20 3.09
C PRO A 90 -27.96 -1.91 4.47
N SER A 91 -27.85 -0.66 4.93
CA SER A 91 -28.64 -0.15 6.05
C SER A 91 -28.79 1.37 6.12
N GLN A 92 -28.10 2.22 5.33
CA GLN A 92 -28.26 3.68 5.50
C GLN A 92 -28.34 4.49 4.21
N PRO A 93 -29.55 4.97 3.84
CA PRO A 93 -29.72 6.10 2.94
C PRO A 93 -29.15 7.38 3.59
N GLY A 94 -28.23 8.08 2.91
CA GLY A 94 -27.75 9.40 3.33
C GLY A 94 -26.28 9.52 3.75
N TYR A 95 -25.46 8.47 3.61
CA TYR A 95 -24.00 8.60 3.84
C TYR A 95 -23.29 8.99 2.53
N PRO A 96 -22.42 10.03 2.54
CA PRO A 96 -21.60 10.35 1.38
C PRO A 96 -20.64 9.18 1.08
N GLU A 97 -20.36 8.96 -0.20
CA GLU A 97 -19.28 8.08 -0.63
C GLU A 97 -18.01 8.46 0.14
N ALA A 98 -17.33 7.49 0.76
CA ALA A 98 -16.10 7.72 1.51
C ALA A 98 -15.02 8.20 0.52
N GLN A 99 -15.00 9.51 0.32
CA GLN A 99 -13.97 10.22 -0.40
C GLN A 99 -12.81 10.40 0.58
N ASP A 100 -11.58 10.05 0.17
CA ASP A 100 -10.39 10.47 0.91
C ASP A 100 -10.39 12.02 0.99
N PRO A 101 -9.72 12.65 1.97
CA PRO A 101 -9.55 14.11 2.07
C PRO A 101 -9.20 14.87 0.77
N LYS A 102 -8.74 14.18 -0.28
CA LYS A 102 -8.40 14.65 -1.63
C LYS A 102 -9.48 14.37 -2.70
N GLY A 103 -10.65 13.85 -2.32
CA GLY A 103 -11.79 13.59 -3.22
C GLY A 103 -11.73 12.26 -3.99
N ASN A 104 -10.78 11.38 -3.68
CA ASN A 104 -10.66 10.06 -4.33
C ASN A 104 -11.59 9.04 -3.67
N LEU A 105 -12.07 8.04 -4.41
CA LEU A 105 -12.98 7.00 -3.89
C LEU A 105 -12.30 6.05 -2.88
N GLY A 106 -11.85 6.53 -1.72
CA GLY A 106 -11.51 5.83 -0.47
C GLY A 106 -10.39 4.79 -0.46
N GLY A 107 -10.22 3.97 -1.50
CA GLY A 107 -9.33 2.82 -1.52
C GLY A 107 -8.19 2.97 -2.51
N ILE A 108 -7.04 2.42 -2.16
CA ILE A 108 -5.90 2.32 -3.07
C ILE A 108 -5.39 0.89 -3.13
N ALA A 109 -4.75 0.52 -4.22
CA ALA A 109 -3.89 -0.65 -4.27
C ALA A 109 -2.52 -0.20 -4.73
N VAL A 110 -1.48 -0.45 -3.93
CA VAL A 110 -0.08 -0.14 -4.22
C VAL A 110 0.68 -1.42 -4.59
N ARG A 111 1.69 -1.29 -5.46
CA ARG A 111 2.65 -2.35 -5.82
C ARG A 111 3.99 -1.77 -6.28
N ASP A 112 4.99 -2.65 -6.36
CA ASP A 112 6.32 -2.41 -6.94
C ASP A 112 6.99 -1.10 -6.47
N PRO A 113 7.32 -0.97 -5.17
CA PRO A 113 8.02 0.18 -4.67
C PRO A 113 9.51 0.13 -5.04
N GLU A 114 10.00 1.19 -5.68
CA GLU A 114 11.40 1.34 -6.06
C GLU A 114 11.97 2.62 -5.40
N PRO A 115 12.92 2.52 -4.46
CA PRO A 115 13.60 3.70 -3.91
C PRO A 115 14.56 4.30 -4.94
N SER A 116 14.69 5.63 -4.92
CA SER A 116 15.72 6.33 -5.71
C SER A 116 17.12 6.02 -5.20
N TRP A 117 18.11 6.25 -6.05
CA TRP A 117 19.53 6.01 -5.71
C TRP A 117 20.01 6.82 -4.49
N ASP A 118 19.47 8.01 -4.27
CA ASP A 118 19.74 8.87 -3.10
C ASP A 118 18.80 8.61 -1.91
N ALA A 119 17.88 7.64 -2.05
CA ALA A 119 16.87 7.26 -1.06
C ALA A 119 16.01 8.42 -0.51
N GLN A 120 15.88 9.52 -1.25
CA GLN A 120 15.02 10.65 -0.86
C GLN A 120 13.56 10.47 -1.29
N LYS A 121 13.32 9.58 -2.25
CA LYS A 121 12.02 9.35 -2.84
C LYS A 121 11.83 7.89 -3.24
N VAL A 122 10.58 7.48 -3.40
CA VAL A 122 10.19 6.15 -3.87
C VAL A 122 9.19 6.33 -4.99
N VAL A 123 9.40 5.66 -6.12
CA VAL A 123 8.37 5.52 -7.16
C VAL A 123 7.66 4.19 -6.96
N PHE A 124 6.35 4.16 -7.18
CA PHE A 124 5.54 2.96 -7.06
C PHE A 124 4.34 3.04 -7.99
N SER A 125 3.71 1.91 -8.26
CA SER A 125 2.45 1.89 -9.02
C SER A 125 1.26 1.78 -8.09
N MET A 126 0.24 2.60 -8.34
CA MET A 126 -0.96 2.68 -7.52
C MET A 126 -2.22 2.76 -8.38
N VAL A 127 -3.24 2.00 -7.99
CA VAL A 127 -4.63 2.20 -8.42
C VAL A 127 -5.35 3.01 -7.36
N VAL A 128 -6.11 4.00 -7.80
CA VAL A 128 -6.90 4.86 -6.91
C VAL A 128 -8.38 4.61 -7.15
N GLY A 129 -9.12 4.51 -6.05
CA GLY A 129 -10.57 4.46 -5.98
C GLY A 129 -11.15 3.06 -5.70
N SER A 130 -12.40 3.01 -5.29
CA SER A 130 -13.12 1.81 -4.85
C SER A 130 -14.36 1.55 -5.70
N PRO A 131 -14.79 0.28 -5.86
CA PRO A 131 -16.03 -0.02 -6.56
C PRO A 131 -17.23 0.59 -5.84
N SER A 132 -18.18 1.13 -6.62
CA SER A 132 -19.48 1.57 -6.11
C SER A 132 -20.62 0.79 -6.77
N ARG A 133 -21.70 0.58 -6.02
CA ARG A 133 -22.78 -0.33 -6.43
C ARG A 133 -23.41 0.16 -7.73
N PHE A 134 -23.55 -0.76 -8.69
CA PHE A 134 -24.12 -0.50 -10.02
C PHE A 134 -23.33 0.46 -10.92
N GLN A 135 -22.11 0.83 -10.53
CA GLN A 135 -21.21 1.61 -11.39
C GLN A 135 -20.14 0.71 -11.98
N VAL A 136 -19.83 0.95 -13.25
CA VAL A 136 -18.67 0.36 -13.92
C VAL A 136 -17.61 1.45 -14.00
N HIS A 137 -16.51 1.25 -13.29
CA HIS A 137 -15.38 2.17 -13.29
C HIS A 137 -14.23 1.58 -14.07
N GLU A 138 -13.51 2.45 -14.77
CA GLU A 138 -12.24 2.10 -15.39
C GLU A 138 -11.09 2.31 -14.41
N TRP A 139 -10.42 1.21 -14.06
CA TRP A 139 -9.28 1.24 -13.16
C TRP A 139 -7.99 1.17 -13.97
N ARG A 140 -6.99 1.98 -13.59
CA ARG A 140 -5.66 1.96 -14.19
C ARG A 140 -4.61 2.04 -13.10
N TRP A 141 -3.56 1.24 -13.27
CA TRP A 141 -2.31 1.40 -12.55
C TRP A 141 -1.60 2.64 -13.07
N GLN A 142 -1.20 3.54 -12.18
CA GLN A 142 -0.45 4.74 -12.53
C GLN A 142 0.74 4.86 -11.60
N LEU A 143 1.82 5.47 -12.09
CA LEU A 143 3.00 5.73 -11.27
C LEU A 143 2.79 6.95 -10.39
N PHE A 144 3.20 6.82 -9.15
CA PHE A 144 3.27 7.89 -8.18
C PHE A 144 4.66 7.90 -7.55
N GLU A 145 5.08 9.09 -7.16
CA GLU A 145 6.33 9.33 -6.46
C GLU A 145 6.01 9.90 -5.08
N ILE A 146 6.65 9.36 -4.05
CA ILE A 146 6.56 9.84 -2.68
C ILE A 146 7.89 10.44 -2.24
N THR A 147 7.81 11.58 -1.56
CA THR A 147 8.92 12.22 -0.83
C THR A 147 8.56 12.37 0.65
N GLY A 148 9.50 12.83 1.48
CA GLY A 148 9.24 13.04 2.91
C GLY A 148 9.26 11.74 3.72
N LEU A 149 10.25 10.87 3.43
CA LEU A 149 10.36 9.52 3.99
C LEU A 149 10.89 9.48 5.42
N GLY A 150 11.32 10.61 5.99
CA GLY A 150 11.80 10.67 7.36
C GLY A 150 10.70 10.36 8.38
N GLN A 151 11.09 9.82 9.53
CA GLN A 151 10.16 9.43 10.61
C GLN A 151 9.26 10.60 11.03
N ALA A 152 9.84 11.78 11.22
CA ALA A 152 9.12 13.01 11.59
C ALA A 152 8.60 13.85 10.40
N GLN A 153 8.83 13.43 9.15
CA GLN A 153 8.39 14.16 7.96
C GLN A 153 6.96 13.77 7.59
N THR A 154 6.20 14.71 7.02
CA THR A 154 4.90 14.37 6.40
C THR A 154 5.15 14.00 4.94
N PRO A 155 4.83 12.76 4.51
CA PRO A 155 5.09 12.36 3.15
C PRO A 155 4.16 13.05 2.16
N VAL A 156 4.66 13.28 0.95
CA VAL A 156 3.88 13.86 -0.15
C VAL A 156 3.92 12.92 -1.34
N ILE A 157 2.73 12.45 -1.75
CA ILE A 157 2.54 11.61 -2.93
C ILE A 157 2.07 12.47 -4.09
N SER A 158 2.74 12.35 -5.22
CA SER A 158 2.40 13.03 -6.47
C SER A 158 2.35 12.03 -7.63
N LYS A 159 1.39 12.21 -8.54
CA LYS A 159 1.32 11.40 -9.76
C LYS A 159 2.48 11.80 -10.67
N VAL A 160 3.21 10.82 -11.22
CA VAL A 160 4.30 11.09 -12.17
C VAL A 160 3.70 11.75 -13.43
N ALA A 161 4.24 12.89 -13.84
CA ALA A 161 3.74 13.64 -14.98
C ALA A 161 4.00 12.91 -16.32
N ASN A 162 3.25 13.27 -17.36
CA ASN A 162 3.45 12.81 -18.74
C ASN A 162 3.37 11.28 -18.95
N GLN A 163 2.71 10.57 -18.05
CA GLN A 163 2.36 9.16 -18.26
C GLN A 163 1.27 9.04 -19.34
N PRO A 164 1.36 8.06 -20.25
CA PRO A 164 0.25 7.69 -21.11
C PRO A 164 -0.99 7.28 -20.30
N PRO A 165 -2.21 7.39 -20.86
CA PRO A 165 -3.47 7.05 -20.17
C PRO A 165 -3.71 5.53 -20.04
N TRP A 166 -2.65 4.73 -19.96
CA TRP A 166 -2.69 3.27 -19.85
C TRP A 166 -2.13 2.80 -18.52
N SER A 167 -2.30 1.52 -18.21
CA SER A 167 -1.71 0.93 -17.01
C SER A 167 -0.18 0.95 -17.08
N ASN A 168 0.45 1.56 -16.08
CA ASN A 168 1.91 1.58 -15.89
C ASN A 168 2.23 0.83 -14.59
N ILE A 169 2.86 -0.34 -14.71
CA ILE A 169 2.88 -1.34 -13.63
C ILE A 169 4.18 -1.31 -12.83
N GLN A 170 5.31 -1.37 -13.51
CA GLN A 170 6.62 -1.57 -12.89
C GLN A 170 7.52 -0.37 -13.21
N PRO A 171 7.68 0.56 -12.26
CA PRO A 171 8.66 1.62 -12.41
C PRO A 171 10.05 1.14 -11.98
N SER A 172 11.08 1.77 -12.52
CA SER A 172 12.44 1.69 -11.96
C SER A 172 13.13 3.04 -12.10
N TYR A 173 14.12 3.30 -11.25
CA TYR A 173 14.98 4.48 -11.38
C TYR A 173 16.27 4.14 -12.12
N LEU A 174 16.70 5.08 -12.95
CA LEU A 174 18.10 5.17 -13.37
C LEU A 174 18.92 5.85 -12.26
N SER A 175 20.24 5.63 -12.28
CA SER A 175 21.17 6.24 -11.33
C SER A 175 21.20 7.77 -11.39
N ASP A 176 20.72 8.37 -12.47
CA ASP A 176 20.56 9.83 -12.64
C ASP A 176 19.21 10.35 -12.16
N GLY A 177 18.38 9.50 -11.55
CA GLY A 177 17.08 9.86 -10.96
C GLY A 177 15.92 9.92 -11.95
N ARG A 178 16.15 9.64 -13.24
CA ARG A 178 15.06 9.48 -14.22
C ARG A 178 14.31 8.17 -13.99
N ILE A 179 13.02 8.16 -14.30
CA ILE A 179 12.18 6.97 -14.21
C ILE A 179 12.21 6.25 -15.57
N LEU A 180 12.44 4.95 -15.54
CA LEU A 180 12.24 4.03 -16.66
C LEU A 180 10.88 3.32 -16.50
N PHE A 181 10.16 3.22 -17.62
CA PHE A 181 8.93 2.44 -17.71
C PHE A 181 9.26 1.06 -18.28
N THR A 182 8.80 0.01 -17.61
CA THR A 182 8.86 -1.38 -18.10
C THR A 182 7.48 -2.00 -18.17
#